data_AF-A0A7Y3V4T6-F1
#
_entry.id   AF-A0A7Y3V4T6-F1
#
_cell.length_a   1.000
_cell.length_b   1.000
_cell.length_c   1.000
_cell.angle_alpha   90.00
_cell.angle_beta   90.00
_cell.angle_gamma   90.00
#
_symmetry.space_group_name_H-M   'P 1'
#
loop_
_entity.id
_entity.type
_entity.pdbx_description
1 polymer ?
#
loop_
_entity_poly.entity_id
_entity_poly.type
_entity_poly.pdbx_seq_one_letter_code
_entity_poly.pdbx_strand_id
1 'polypeptide(L)' 'MHPGLKARYDRIINPQTGKTVLLPFDHGLPFGPLPGITDPRQTVRWAVAGGANAVIFNQGLAGVLFSEYNTKIPAIHML' A
#
# COMPACT_ATOMS: atom_id res chain seq x y z
N MET A 1 -16.78 -15.61 8.07
CA MET A 1 -15.37 -15.14 7.95
C MET A 1 -14.71 -15.23 9.32
N HIS A 2 -13.49 -15.75 9.42
CA HIS A 2 -12.75 -15.80 10.70
C HIS A 2 -12.48 -14.38 11.24
N PRO A 3 -12.57 -14.11 12.56
CA PRO A 3 -12.44 -12.76 13.12
C PRO A 3 -11.16 -12.02 12.70
N GLY A 4 -10.03 -12.72 12.68
CA GLY A 4 -8.75 -12.13 12.24
C GLY A 4 -8.71 -11.75 10.76
N LEU A 5 -9.45 -12.47 9.90
CA LEU A 5 -9.56 -12.12 8.48
C LEU A 5 -10.44 -10.88 8.33
N LYS A 6 -11.60 -10.86 9.02
CA LYS A 6 -12.51 -9.71 9.02
C LYS A 6 -11.81 -8.43 9.46
N ALA A 7 -11.07 -8.48 10.56
CA ALA A 7 -10.34 -7.32 11.08
C ALA A 7 -9.28 -6.77 10.11
N ARG A 8 -8.72 -7.58 9.21
CA ARG A 8 -7.79 -7.11 8.17
C ARG A 8 -8.52 -6.51 6.98
N TYR A 9 -9.62 -7.13 6.55
CA TYR A 9 -10.47 -6.60 5.48
C TYR A 9 -11.08 -5.25 5.85
N ASP A 10 -11.57 -5.12 7.08
CA ASP A 10 -12.15 -3.87 7.60
C ASP A 10 -11.15 -2.70 7.60
N ARG A 11 -9.83 -2.97 7.58
CA ARG A 11 -8.80 -1.92 7.47
C ARG A 11 -8.63 -1.42 6.04
N ILE A 12 -8.96 -2.22 5.03
CA ILE A 12 -8.66 -1.95 3.61
C ILE A 12 -9.92 -1.51 2.85
N ILE A 13 -11.10 -1.97 3.26
CA ILE A 13 -12.37 -1.62 2.64
C ILE A 13 -12.92 -0.36 3.29
N ASN A 14 -13.31 0.63 2.48
CA ASN A 14 -14.01 1.81 2.98
C ASN A 14 -15.41 1.38 3.48
N PRO A 15 -15.73 1.57 4.77
CA PRO A 15 -16.98 1.10 5.36
C PRO A 15 -18.22 1.86 4.86
N GLN A 16 -18.04 3.08 4.33
CA GLN A 16 -19.14 3.90 3.81
C GLN A 16 -19.55 3.47 2.40
N THR A 17 -18.57 3.04 1.58
CA THR A 17 -18.81 2.72 0.16
C THR A 17 -18.78 1.23 -0.14
N GLY A 18 -18.21 0.41 0.76
CA GLY A 18 -17.93 -1.00 0.52
C GLY A 18 -16.86 -1.25 -0.55
N LYS A 19 -16.14 -0.21 -1.00
CA LYS A 19 -15.13 -0.26 -2.06
C LYS A 19 -13.73 -0.03 -1.52
N THR A 20 -12.72 -0.34 -2.34
CA THR A 20 -11.32 -0.08 -2.03
C THR A 20 -10.61 0.48 -3.26
N VAL A 21 -9.71 1.43 -3.05
CA VAL A 21 -8.76 1.93 -4.04
C VAL A 21 -7.36 1.51 -3.58
N LEU A 22 -6.68 0.74 -4.42
CA LEU A 22 -5.36 0.18 -4.11
C LEU A 22 -4.30 0.82 -5.01
N LEU A 23 -3.15 1.16 -4.44
CA LEU A 23 -1.95 1.50 -5.20
C LEU A 23 -1.09 0.23 -5.38
N PRO A 24 -1.00 -0.36 -6.59
CA PRO A 24 -0.03 -1.41 -6.87
C PRO A 24 1.37 -0.82 -7.05
N PHE A 25 2.32 -1.21 -6.20
CA PHE A 25 3.70 -0.72 -6.19
C PHE A 25 4.73 -1.83 -5.92
N ASP A 26 4.57 -2.95 -6.60
CA ASP A 26 5.38 -4.17 -6.46
C ASP A 26 6.40 -4.35 -7.60
N HIS A 27 6.27 -3.61 -8.69
CA HIS A 27 7.04 -3.77 -9.93
C HIS A 27 8.53 -3.36 -9.86
N GLY A 28 9.00 -2.79 -8.75
CA GLY A 28 10.40 -2.32 -8.63
C GLY A 28 11.46 -3.42 -8.58
N LEU A 29 11.09 -4.65 -8.22
CA LEU A 29 12.01 -5.81 -8.15
C LEU A 29 12.51 -6.25 -9.54
N PRO A 30 11.62 -6.52 -10.52
CA PRO A 30 12.05 -6.94 -11.86
C PRO A 30 12.61 -5.80 -12.73
N PHE A 31 12.16 -4.56 -12.53
CA PHE A 31 12.47 -3.45 -13.45
C PHE A 31 13.41 -2.39 -12.89
N GLY A 32 13.78 -2.48 -11.60
CA GLY A 32 14.51 -1.41 -10.93
C GLY A 32 13.69 -0.10 -10.83
N PRO A 33 14.34 1.03 -10.52
CA PRO A 33 13.66 2.31 -10.40
C PRO A 33 13.20 2.82 -11.77
N LEU A 34 11.89 2.74 -12.04
CA LEU A 34 11.29 3.27 -13.26
C LEU A 34 11.15 4.81 -13.19
N PRO A 35 11.24 5.52 -14.34
CA PRO A 35 10.99 6.95 -14.40
C PRO A 35 9.64 7.32 -13.79
N GLY A 36 9.61 8.36 -12.94
CA GLY A 36 8.41 8.83 -12.26
C GLY A 36 8.06 8.10 -10.97
N ILE A 37 8.73 6.99 -10.64
CA ILE A 37 8.57 6.26 -9.36
C ILE A 37 9.91 5.97 -8.67
N THR A 38 10.93 6.77 -8.99
CA THR A 38 12.28 6.65 -8.44
C THR A 38 12.35 6.93 -6.94
N ASP A 39 11.41 7.71 -6.41
CA ASP A 39 11.20 7.89 -4.97
C ASP A 39 9.89 7.22 -4.52
N PRO A 40 9.95 5.97 -4.04
CA PRO A 40 8.80 5.25 -3.49
C PRO A 40 8.02 6.04 -2.42
N ARG A 41 8.72 6.86 -1.61
CA ARG A 41 8.07 7.60 -0.53
C ARG A 41 7.14 8.64 -1.12
N GLN A 42 7.62 9.40 -2.11
CA GLN A 42 6.82 10.40 -2.80
C GLN A 42 5.59 9.79 -3.46
N THR A 43 5.74 8.67 -4.18
CA THR A 43 4.62 7.96 -4.81
C THR A 43 3.54 7.58 -3.79
N VAL A 44 3.95 7.03 -2.64
CA VAL A 44 2.99 6.68 -1.58
C VAL A 44 2.35 7.92 -0.96
N ARG A 45 3.09 9.03 -0.75
CA ARG A 45 2.50 10.29 -0.25
C ARG A 45 1.37 10.75 -1.14
N TRP A 46 1.59 10.77 -2.45
CA TRP A 46 0.59 11.20 -3.41
C TRP A 46 -0.63 10.28 -3.43
N ALA A 47 -0.43 8.96 -3.36
CA ALA A 47 -1.54 8.02 -3.29
C ALA A 47 -2.38 8.18 -2.01
N VAL A 48 -1.72 8.36 -0.85
CA VAL A 48 -2.42 8.64 0.42
C VAL A 48 -3.20 9.95 0.32
N ALA A 49 -2.58 11.01 -0.20
CA ALA A 49 -3.25 12.31 -0.40
C ALA A 49 -4.42 12.24 -1.39
N GLY A 50 -4.33 11.37 -2.40
CA GLY A 50 -5.39 11.09 -3.38
C GLY A 50 -6.50 10.17 -2.87
N GLY A 51 -6.41 9.66 -1.63
CA GLY A 51 -7.45 8.84 -1.02
C GLY A 51 -7.33 7.33 -1.25
N ALA A 52 -6.14 6.82 -1.56
CA ALA A 52 -5.90 5.37 -1.59
C ALA A 52 -6.20 4.74 -0.22
N ASN A 53 -6.79 3.53 -0.23
CA ASN A 53 -7.13 2.79 0.98
C ASN A 53 -6.02 1.84 1.42
N ALA A 54 -5.22 1.32 0.50
CA ALA A 54 -4.05 0.51 0.82
C ALA A 54 -3.00 0.56 -0.30
N VAL A 55 -1.76 0.21 0.05
CA VAL A 55 -0.64 0.09 -0.89
C VAL A 55 -0.17 -1.35 -0.96
N ILE A 56 0.10 -1.84 -2.17
CA ILE A 56 0.69 -3.15 -2.42
C ILE A 56 2.17 -2.97 -2.74
N PHE A 57 3.05 -3.70 -2.06
CA PHE A 57 4.48 -3.66 -2.33
C PHE A 57 5.17 -4.98 -1.97
N ASN A 58 6.42 -5.13 -2.42
CA ASN A 58 7.28 -6.28 -2.12
C ASN A 58 8.07 -6.09 -0.80
N GLN A 59 8.71 -7.16 -0.28
CA GLN A 59 9.42 -7.11 1.02
C GLN A 59 10.57 -6.10 1.04
N GLY A 60 11.27 -5.94 -0.09
CA GLY A 60 12.39 -5.01 -0.20
C GLY A 60 11.97 -3.55 0.03
N LEU A 61 10.80 -3.17 -0.49
CA LEU A 61 10.24 -1.83 -0.30
C LEU A 61 9.69 -1.59 1.10
N ALA A 62 9.35 -2.65 1.85
CA ALA A 62 8.87 -2.51 3.22
C ALA A 62 9.88 -1.75 4.09
N GLY A 63 11.18 -2.08 4.02
CA GLY A 63 12.22 -1.38 4.80
C GLY A 63 12.33 0.11 4.48
N VAL A 64 12.04 0.51 3.23
CA VAL A 64 12.09 1.90 2.77
C VAL A 64 10.87 2.69 3.24
N LEU A 65 9.68 2.07 3.22
CA LEU A 65 8.40 2.75 3.43
C LEU A 65 7.89 2.65 4.88
N PHE A 66 8.27 1.61 5.63
CA PHE A 66 7.65 1.26 6.91
C PHE A 66 7.72 2.38 7.95
N SER A 67 8.87 3.05 8.08
CA SER A 67 9.07 4.12 9.07
C SER A 67 8.12 5.30 8.88
N GLU A 68 7.63 5.52 7.67
CA GLU A 68 6.79 6.66 7.33
C GLU A 68 5.29 6.33 7.28
N TYR A 69 4.94 5.07 7.02
CA TYR A 69 3.57 4.68 6.65
C TYR A 69 2.92 3.57 7.47
N ASN A 70 3.66 2.85 8.33
CA ASN A 70 3.16 1.70 9.09
C ASN A 70 1.87 1.98 9.91
N THR A 71 1.56 3.24 10.20
CA THR A 71 0.35 3.63 10.94
C THR A 71 -0.62 4.51 10.15
N LYS A 72 -0.29 4.87 8.91
CA LYS A 72 -1.05 5.84 8.11
C LYS A 72 -1.94 5.20 7.06
N ILE A 73 -1.49 4.11 6.46
CA ILE A 73 -2.23 3.41 5.41
C ILE A 73 -1.93 1.90 5.49
N PRO A 74 -2.95 1.02 5.39
CA PRO A 74 -2.75 -0.41 5.29
C PRO A 74 -1.79 -0.80 4.17
N ALA A 75 -0.99 -1.82 4.44
CA ALA A 75 -0.07 -2.43 3.48
C ALA A 75 -0.51 -3.85 3.13
N ILE A 76 -0.42 -4.20 1.86
CA ILE A 76 -0.60 -5.55 1.34
C ILE A 76 0.75 -6.00 0.81
N HIS A 77 1.28 -7.06 1.38
CA HIS A 77 2.57 -7.59 0.98
C HIS A 77 2.39 -8.63 -0.13
N MET A 78 3.03 -8.43 -1.29
CA MET A 78 3.07 -9.41 -2.39
C MET A 78 4.33 -10.28 -2.27
N LEU A 79 4.13 -11.60 -2.33
CA LEU A 79 5.19 -12.61 -2.25
C LEU A 79 6.07 -12.62 -3.50
#